data_AF-A0A433QJ21-F1
#
_entry.id   AF-A0A433QJ21-F1
#
_cell.length_a   1.000
_cell.length_b   1.000
_cell.length_c   1.000
_cell.angle_alpha   90.00
_cell.angle_beta   90.00
_cell.angle_gamma   90.00
#
_symmetry.space_group_name_H-M   'P 1'
#
loop_
_entity.id
_entity.type
_entity.pdbx_description
1 polymer ?
#
loop_
_entity_poly.entity_id
_entity_poly.type
_entity_poly.pdbx_seq_one_letter_code
_entity_poly.pdbx_strand_id
1 'polypeptide(L)'
;MGTICTRSGCNVPAFFDQTSKIQHPYCCKTCAKLHLETQSKCSRAGCGRPCFVEKSSGVRHNYCSRTCAHLSRPTTIACARKNCKKLRYTSPTNPAQYHDYCSSSCYRQEIDSLKETKLKVLLDENNLDYAAVKQAFMSGWNANIGYSYGYVNNPTFHKIIRLQYPSSITNAFRDHQAQITASYGNAVANQKRWHGTKQQCALGNRNNMCPKSIRCGVCGITREGLALGHDRMYPKVLGVSIVLETSKKISIS
;
A
#
# COMPACT_ATOMS: atom_id res chain seq x y z
N MET A 1 -30.89 -18.22 44.71
CA MET A 1 -31.67 -17.67 43.58
C MET A 1 -31.00 -18.11 42.29
N GLY A 2 -31.64 -18.99 41.51
CA GLY A 2 -31.05 -19.52 40.27
C GLY A 2 -31.04 -18.47 39.16
N THR A 3 -29.99 -18.43 38.36
CA THR A 3 -29.92 -17.57 37.17
C THR A 3 -30.92 -18.04 36.11
N ILE A 4 -31.62 -17.12 35.47
CA ILE A 4 -32.58 -17.43 34.39
C ILE A 4 -31.80 -17.71 33.10
N CYS A 5 -32.37 -18.54 32.20
CA CYS A 5 -31.79 -18.82 30.90
C CYS A 5 -31.49 -17.53 30.10
N THR A 6 -30.27 -17.43 29.57
CA THR A 6 -29.79 -16.26 28.82
C THR A 6 -30.46 -16.09 27.44
N ARG A 7 -31.24 -17.07 26.96
CA ARG A 7 -31.91 -16.98 25.65
C ARG A 7 -33.09 -16.00 25.73
N SER A 8 -33.09 -14.96 24.90
CA SER A 8 -34.22 -14.04 24.78
C SER A 8 -35.55 -14.78 24.57
N GLY A 9 -36.54 -14.47 25.42
CA GLY A 9 -37.85 -15.14 25.42
C GLY A 9 -37.90 -16.50 26.12
N CYS A 10 -36.87 -16.87 26.91
CA CYS A 10 -36.86 -18.07 27.74
C CYS A 10 -36.82 -17.70 29.22
N ASN A 11 -37.90 -17.92 29.95
CA ASN A 11 -37.98 -17.60 31.39
C ASN A 11 -37.71 -18.83 32.29
N VAL A 12 -37.12 -19.88 31.74
CA VAL A 12 -36.80 -21.11 32.47
C VAL A 12 -35.47 -20.92 33.21
N PRO A 13 -35.31 -21.43 34.46
CA PRO A 13 -34.03 -21.43 35.15
C PRO A 13 -32.92 -22.07 34.32
N ALA A 14 -31.72 -21.49 34.38
CA ALA A 14 -30.58 -22.01 33.66
C ALA A 14 -30.11 -23.34 34.29
N PHE A 15 -29.62 -24.25 33.45
CA PHE A 15 -29.31 -25.62 33.86
C PHE A 15 -28.13 -25.64 34.84
N PHE A 16 -28.32 -26.33 35.97
CA PHE A 16 -27.26 -26.58 36.93
C PHE A 16 -26.82 -28.04 36.80
N ASP A 17 -25.57 -28.25 36.41
CA ASP A 17 -24.98 -29.58 36.37
C ASP A 17 -24.54 -29.98 37.78
N GLN A 18 -25.27 -30.92 38.38
CA GLN A 18 -24.98 -31.41 39.73
C GLN A 18 -23.66 -32.19 39.81
N THR A 19 -23.23 -32.82 38.71
CA THR A 19 -22.01 -33.63 38.67
C THR A 19 -20.76 -32.76 38.63
N SER A 20 -20.77 -31.72 37.78
CA SER A 20 -19.66 -30.78 37.68
C SER A 20 -19.78 -29.56 38.60
N LYS A 21 -20.92 -29.39 39.28
CA LYS A 21 -21.29 -28.20 40.08
C LYS A 21 -21.17 -26.89 39.30
N ILE A 22 -21.40 -26.93 37.98
CA ILE A 22 -21.33 -25.76 37.09
C ILE A 22 -22.74 -25.24 36.81
N GLN A 23 -22.93 -23.93 36.99
CA GLN A 23 -24.11 -23.22 36.53
C GLN A 23 -23.93 -22.86 35.05
N HIS A 24 -24.73 -23.47 34.16
CA HIS A 24 -24.72 -23.11 32.75
C HIS A 24 -25.57 -21.86 32.51
N PRO A 25 -25.27 -21.06 31.45
CA PRO A 25 -26.04 -19.87 31.10
C PRO A 25 -27.38 -20.19 30.40
N TYR A 26 -27.65 -21.45 30.03
CA TYR A 26 -28.86 -21.85 29.30
C TYR A 26 -29.58 -23.00 30.02
N CYS A 27 -30.90 -23.08 29.90
CA CYS A 27 -31.71 -24.15 30.52
C CYS A 27 -31.55 -25.51 29.83
N CYS A 28 -31.11 -25.55 28.58
CA CYS A 28 -30.89 -26.79 27.83
C CYS A 28 -29.97 -26.57 26.61
N LYS A 29 -29.47 -27.66 26.04
CA LYS A 29 -28.66 -27.66 24.80
C LYS A 29 -29.37 -26.98 23.63
N THR A 30 -30.69 -27.13 23.53
CA THR A 30 -31.51 -26.50 22.49
C THR A 30 -31.50 -24.98 22.62
N CYS A 31 -31.65 -24.44 23.84
CA CYS A 31 -31.58 -23.00 24.06
C CYS A 31 -30.20 -22.43 23.78
N ALA A 32 -29.14 -23.17 24.12
CA ALA A 32 -27.77 -22.79 23.76
C ALA A 32 -27.56 -22.74 22.24
N LYS A 33 -28.08 -23.75 21.51
CA LYS A 33 -27.98 -23.84 20.04
C LYS A 33 -28.78 -22.73 19.34
N LEU A 34 -30.03 -22.50 19.74
CA LEU A 34 -30.87 -21.43 19.18
C LEU A 34 -30.28 -20.03 19.46
N HIS A 35 -29.64 -19.85 20.61
CA HIS A 35 -28.92 -18.62 20.89
C HIS A 35 -27.70 -18.46 19.96
N LEU A 36 -26.96 -19.54 19.67
CA LEU A 36 -25.88 -19.53 18.66
C LEU A 36 -26.39 -19.26 17.23
N GLU A 37 -27.57 -19.76 16.87
CA GLU A 37 -28.17 -19.54 15.54
C GLU A 37 -28.74 -18.12 15.35
N THR A 38 -29.11 -17.47 16.44
CA THR A 38 -29.51 -16.04 16.47
C THR A 38 -28.30 -15.10 16.60
N GLN A 39 -27.09 -15.63 16.82
CA GLN A 39 -25.87 -14.82 16.79
C GLN A 39 -25.53 -14.42 15.36
N SER A 40 -25.41 -13.10 15.16
CA SER A 40 -24.99 -12.37 13.94
C SER A 40 -24.36 -13.25 12.85
N LYS A 41 -25.06 -13.38 11.72
CA LYS A 41 -24.57 -14.04 10.51
C LYS A 41 -23.40 -13.25 9.90
N CYS A 42 -22.58 -13.94 9.11
CA CYS A 42 -21.51 -13.34 8.35
C CYS A 42 -22.02 -12.15 7.54
N SER A 43 -21.35 -11.00 7.66
CA SER A 43 -21.73 -9.76 6.96
C SER A 43 -21.49 -9.81 5.44
N ARG A 44 -21.14 -10.97 4.88
CA ARG A 44 -20.90 -11.13 3.45
C ARG A 44 -22.22 -11.45 2.76
N ALA A 45 -22.60 -10.67 1.75
CA ALA A 45 -23.76 -10.96 0.92
C ALA A 45 -23.71 -12.40 0.37
N GLY A 46 -24.79 -13.16 0.57
CA GLY A 46 -24.89 -14.56 0.17
C GLY A 46 -24.14 -15.57 1.07
N CYS A 47 -23.60 -15.16 2.23
CA CYS A 47 -23.03 -16.09 3.21
C CYS A 47 -23.94 -16.20 4.45
N GLY A 48 -24.57 -17.35 4.65
CA GLY A 48 -25.43 -17.61 5.81
C GLY A 48 -24.72 -18.18 7.05
N ARG A 49 -23.39 -18.27 7.04
CA ARG A 49 -22.61 -18.88 8.13
C ARG A 49 -22.54 -17.95 9.35
N PRO A 50 -22.45 -18.48 10.58
CA PRO A 50 -22.24 -17.66 11.77
C PRO A 50 -20.88 -16.94 11.71
N CYS A 51 -20.80 -15.76 12.32
CA CYS A 51 -19.55 -15.01 12.47
C CYS A 51 -18.48 -15.82 13.23
N PHE A 52 -17.21 -15.62 12.85
CA PHE A 52 -16.09 -16.27 13.54
C PHE A 52 -15.92 -15.66 14.94
N VAL A 53 -15.79 -16.53 15.94
CA VAL A 53 -15.48 -16.15 17.31
C VAL A 53 -14.12 -16.74 17.63
N GLU A 54 -13.19 -15.87 18.02
CA GLU A 54 -11.86 -16.27 18.41
C GLU A 54 -11.92 -17.05 19.73
N LYS A 55 -11.37 -18.27 19.74
CA LYS A 55 -11.50 -19.20 20.89
C LYS A 55 -10.78 -18.71 22.15
N SER A 56 -9.69 -17.97 21.98
CA SER A 56 -8.83 -17.50 23.07
C SER A 56 -9.35 -16.23 23.73
N SER A 57 -9.88 -15.29 22.95
CA SER A 57 -10.29 -13.97 23.42
C SER A 57 -11.81 -13.81 23.54
N GLY A 58 -12.58 -14.71 22.91
CA GLY A 58 -14.03 -14.56 22.75
C GLY A 58 -14.42 -13.43 21.79
N VAL A 59 -13.45 -12.73 21.17
CA VAL A 59 -13.71 -11.63 20.26
C VAL A 59 -14.44 -12.14 19.02
N ARG A 60 -15.54 -11.47 18.69
CA ARG A 60 -16.35 -11.79 17.52
C ARG A 60 -15.95 -10.91 16.34
N HIS A 61 -15.72 -11.54 15.19
CA HIS A 61 -15.44 -10.85 13.94
C HIS A 61 -16.71 -10.75 13.09
N ASN A 62 -16.82 -9.70 12.27
CA ASN A 62 -18.00 -9.48 11.39
C ASN A 62 -18.19 -10.52 10.28
N TYR A 63 -17.25 -11.46 10.12
CA TYR A 63 -17.22 -12.43 9.04
C TYR A 63 -16.94 -13.83 9.58
N CYS A 64 -17.44 -14.87 8.90
CA CYS A 64 -17.24 -16.27 9.30
C CYS A 64 -15.81 -16.79 9.05
N SER A 65 -15.03 -16.08 8.23
CA SER A 65 -13.66 -16.46 7.89
C SER A 65 -12.90 -15.26 7.34
N ARG A 66 -11.56 -15.39 7.34
CA ARG A 66 -10.66 -14.45 6.67
C ARG A 66 -11.02 -14.26 5.20
N THR A 67 -11.40 -15.35 4.52
CA THR A 67 -11.85 -15.32 3.12
C THR A 67 -13.11 -14.46 2.94
N CYS A 68 -14.13 -14.64 3.79
CA CYS A 68 -15.35 -13.83 3.69
C CYS A 68 -15.10 -12.37 4.02
N ALA A 69 -14.21 -12.08 4.97
CA ALA A 69 -13.77 -10.72 5.27
C ALA A 69 -13.08 -10.06 4.06
N HIS A 70 -12.27 -10.80 3.30
CA HIS A 70 -11.62 -10.30 2.09
C HIS A 70 -12.59 -10.09 0.93
N LEU A 71 -13.51 -11.03 0.70
CA LEU A 71 -14.47 -10.97 -0.40
C LEU A 71 -15.57 -9.91 -0.20
N SER A 72 -15.78 -9.46 1.03
CA SER A 72 -16.75 -8.42 1.36
C SER A 72 -16.16 -7.01 1.31
N ARG A 73 -14.87 -6.87 0.98
CA ARG A 73 -14.23 -5.56 0.90
C ARG A 73 -14.74 -4.79 -0.33
N PRO A 74 -14.89 -3.46 -0.24
CA PRO A 74 -15.53 -2.67 -1.31
C PRO A 74 -14.79 -2.60 -2.65
N THR A 75 -13.66 -3.28 -2.83
CA THR A 75 -12.83 -3.09 -4.02
C THR A 75 -13.01 -4.20 -5.03
N THR A 76 -13.88 -3.95 -6.02
CA THR A 76 -13.96 -4.65 -7.30
C THR A 76 -12.75 -4.37 -8.22
N ILE A 77 -11.80 -3.55 -7.77
CA ILE A 77 -10.69 -3.07 -8.59
C ILE A 77 -9.58 -4.13 -8.64
N ALA A 78 -9.33 -4.63 -9.85
CA ALA A 78 -8.31 -5.61 -10.14
C ALA A 78 -6.88 -5.08 -9.87
N CYS A 79 -5.96 -6.00 -9.61
CA CYS A 79 -4.53 -5.72 -9.57
C CYS A 79 -4.06 -5.06 -10.88
N ALA A 80 -3.19 -4.06 -10.78
CA ALA A 80 -2.68 -3.32 -11.93
C ALA A 80 -1.80 -4.13 -12.89
N ARG A 81 -1.25 -5.29 -12.46
CA ARG A 81 -0.45 -6.14 -13.33
C ARG A 81 -1.32 -6.81 -14.39
N LYS A 82 -0.92 -6.67 -15.66
CA LYS A 82 -1.58 -7.35 -16.80
C LYS A 82 -1.67 -8.86 -16.54
N ASN A 83 -2.85 -9.44 -16.78
CA ASN A 83 -3.17 -10.87 -16.56
C ASN A 83 -3.19 -11.34 -15.10
N CYS A 84 -3.13 -10.44 -14.11
CA CYS A 84 -3.37 -10.81 -12.72
C CYS A 84 -4.88 -10.82 -12.41
N LYS A 85 -5.43 -12.01 -12.10
CA LYS A 85 -6.85 -12.17 -11.73
C LYS A 85 -7.16 -11.83 -10.27
N LYS A 86 -6.16 -11.42 -9.49
CA LYS A 86 -6.34 -11.05 -8.08
C LYS A 86 -6.78 -9.60 -7.96
N LEU A 87 -7.50 -9.28 -6.90
CA LEU A 87 -7.83 -7.90 -6.53
C LEU A 87 -6.59 -7.19 -6.01
N ARG A 88 -6.56 -5.87 -6.15
CA ARG A 88 -5.50 -5.05 -5.56
C ARG A 88 -5.51 -5.17 -4.03
N TYR A 89 -4.38 -4.90 -3.38
CA TYR A 89 -4.33 -4.90 -1.92
C TYR A 89 -5.12 -3.71 -1.36
N THR A 90 -5.86 -3.95 -0.29
CA THR A 90 -6.50 -2.90 0.53
C THR A 90 -6.10 -3.07 2.00
N SER A 91 -5.94 -1.93 2.69
CA SER A 91 -5.61 -1.96 4.11
C SER A 91 -6.70 -2.69 4.90
N PRO A 92 -6.35 -3.63 5.79
CA PRO A 92 -7.31 -4.29 6.67
C PRO A 92 -8.00 -3.35 7.64
N THR A 93 -7.34 -2.25 8.02
CA THR A 93 -7.83 -1.28 9.01
C THR A 93 -8.57 -0.11 8.35
N ASN A 94 -8.23 0.22 7.10
CA ASN A 94 -8.91 1.26 6.33
C ASN A 94 -9.13 0.80 4.88
N PRO A 95 -10.31 0.24 4.53
CA PRO A 95 -10.58 -0.29 3.19
C PRO A 95 -10.51 0.74 2.05
N ALA A 96 -10.58 2.04 2.36
CA ALA A 96 -10.36 3.08 1.37
C ALA A 96 -8.90 3.11 0.91
N GLN A 97 -7.95 2.78 1.79
CA GLN A 97 -6.52 2.78 1.49
C GLN A 97 -6.07 1.51 0.74
N TYR A 98 -5.21 1.67 -0.26
CA TYR A 98 -4.86 0.58 -1.18
C TYR A 98 -3.44 0.67 -1.76
N HIS A 99 -2.95 -0.45 -2.31
CA HIS A 99 -1.85 -0.46 -3.28
C HIS A 99 -2.39 -0.81 -4.66
N ASP A 100 -1.71 -0.39 -5.73
CA ASP A 100 -2.09 -0.73 -7.10
C ASP A 100 -1.97 -2.23 -7.41
N TYR A 101 -1.15 -2.96 -6.65
CA TYR A 101 -0.87 -4.38 -6.83
C TYR A 101 -1.46 -5.21 -5.71
N CYS A 102 -1.77 -6.47 -5.99
CA CYS A 102 -2.24 -7.41 -4.98
C CYS A 102 -1.16 -7.79 -3.95
N SER A 103 0.11 -7.64 -4.32
CA SER A 103 1.28 -7.92 -3.47
C SER A 103 2.55 -7.31 -4.05
N SER A 104 3.58 -7.20 -3.21
CA SER A 104 4.94 -6.80 -3.61
C SER A 104 5.54 -7.74 -4.67
N SER A 105 5.29 -9.05 -4.56
CA SER A 105 5.70 -10.04 -5.56
C SER A 105 5.05 -9.78 -6.93
N CYS A 106 3.77 -9.44 -6.96
CA CYS A 106 3.06 -9.12 -8.20
C CYS A 106 3.61 -7.85 -8.86
N TYR A 107 3.95 -6.83 -8.06
CA TYR A 107 4.65 -5.64 -8.53
C TYR A 107 6.00 -5.99 -9.16
N ARG A 108 6.82 -6.83 -8.51
CA ARG A 108 8.13 -7.28 -9.05
C ARG A 108 7.98 -8.05 -10.36
N GLN A 109 7.05 -8.99 -10.44
CA GLN A 109 6.79 -9.75 -11.66
C GLN A 109 6.38 -8.85 -12.84
N GLU A 110 5.69 -7.73 -12.58
CA GLU A 110 5.43 -6.76 -13.63
C GLU A 110 6.73 -6.08 -14.08
N ILE A 111 7.54 -5.57 -13.15
CA ILE A 111 8.83 -4.91 -13.42
C ILE A 111 9.74 -5.82 -14.26
N ASP A 112 9.87 -7.08 -13.88
CA ASP A 112 10.73 -8.05 -14.54
C ASP A 112 10.30 -8.32 -15.99
N SER A 113 9.03 -8.06 -16.32
CA SER A 113 8.47 -8.20 -17.68
C SER A 113 8.62 -6.95 -18.55
N LEU A 114 9.04 -5.81 -17.99
CA LEU A 114 9.14 -4.55 -18.72
C LEU A 114 10.35 -4.55 -19.66
N LYS A 115 10.15 -4.05 -20.88
CA LYS A 115 11.23 -3.77 -21.85
C LYS A 115 11.71 -2.31 -21.79
N GLU A 116 10.86 -1.41 -21.32
CA GLU A 116 11.11 0.01 -21.18
C GLU A 116 10.54 0.51 -19.85
N THR A 117 10.99 1.68 -19.38
CA THR A 117 10.47 2.26 -18.14
C THR A 117 8.98 2.54 -18.28
N LYS A 118 8.18 1.91 -17.43
CA LYS A 118 6.76 2.19 -17.33
C LYS A 118 6.53 3.32 -16.33
N LEU A 119 5.79 4.33 -16.78
CA LEU A 119 5.35 5.44 -15.95
C LEU A 119 3.95 5.17 -15.43
N LYS A 120 3.77 5.25 -14.11
CA LYS A 120 2.47 5.08 -13.47
C LYS A 120 2.16 6.27 -12.59
N VAL A 121 1.13 7.03 -12.96
CA VAL A 121 0.57 8.07 -12.09
C VAL A 121 -0.03 7.41 -10.85
N LEU A 122 0.36 7.90 -9.68
CA LEU A 122 -0.27 7.57 -8.41
C LEU A 122 -1.44 8.54 -8.20
N LEU A 123 -2.63 7.97 -8.00
CA LEU A 123 -3.89 8.69 -8.25
C LEU A 123 -4.28 9.66 -7.13
N ASP A 124 -4.12 9.26 -5.86
CA ASP A 124 -4.70 9.98 -4.73
C ASP A 124 -4.06 9.61 -3.38
N GLU A 125 -4.48 10.31 -2.32
CA GLU A 125 -4.07 10.10 -0.92
C GLU A 125 -4.46 8.73 -0.34
N ASN A 126 -5.41 8.03 -0.95
CA ASN A 126 -5.79 6.69 -0.53
C ASN A 126 -4.83 5.63 -1.09
N ASN A 127 -4.09 5.94 -2.15
CA ASN A 127 -2.98 5.10 -2.58
C ASN A 127 -1.84 5.18 -1.56
N LEU A 128 -1.54 4.06 -0.90
CA LEU A 128 -0.54 3.98 0.18
C LEU A 128 0.87 4.36 -0.29
N ASP A 129 1.21 4.10 -1.56
CA ASP A 129 2.49 4.50 -2.11
C ASP A 129 2.54 6.01 -2.40
N TYR A 130 1.41 6.61 -2.81
CA TYR A 130 1.29 8.07 -2.94
C TYR A 130 1.50 8.73 -1.57
N ALA A 131 0.73 8.30 -0.57
CA ALA A 131 0.76 8.87 0.78
C ALA A 131 2.17 8.79 1.38
N ALA A 132 2.82 7.63 1.28
CA ALA A 132 4.17 7.43 1.79
C ALA A 132 5.20 8.35 1.12
N VAL A 133 5.15 8.50 -0.21
CA VAL A 133 6.06 9.38 -0.95
C VAL A 133 5.80 10.84 -0.62
N LYS A 134 4.54 11.27 -0.58
CA LYS A 134 4.15 12.64 -0.24
C LYS A 134 4.60 13.00 1.17
N GLN A 135 4.33 12.13 2.15
CA GLN A 135 4.74 12.34 3.54
C GLN A 135 6.26 12.45 3.67
N ALA A 136 7.01 11.54 3.04
CA ALA A 136 8.48 11.58 3.08
C ALA A 136 9.02 12.87 2.44
N PHE A 137 8.44 13.31 1.31
CA PHE A 137 8.83 14.55 0.66
C PHE A 137 8.57 15.75 1.56
N MET A 138 7.35 15.87 2.09
CA MET A 138 6.96 16.98 2.96
C MET A 138 7.79 17.04 4.24
N SER A 139 8.12 15.89 4.82
CA SER A 139 9.01 15.84 5.99
C SER A 139 10.39 16.39 5.66
N GLY A 140 10.99 15.98 4.54
CA GLY A 140 12.27 16.51 4.08
C GLY A 140 12.20 17.99 3.70
N TRP A 141 11.13 18.41 3.02
CA TRP A 141 10.92 19.81 2.61
C TRP A 141 10.79 20.73 3.83
N ASN A 142 9.92 20.37 4.77
CA ASN A 142 9.64 21.18 5.95
C ASN A 142 10.85 21.32 6.87
N ALA A 143 11.67 20.27 6.98
CA ALA A 143 12.93 20.32 7.74
C ALA A 143 13.96 21.33 7.18
N ASN A 144 13.80 21.73 5.91
CA ASN A 144 14.73 22.63 5.22
C ASN A 144 14.13 24.02 4.93
N ILE A 145 12.92 24.30 5.42
CA ILE A 145 12.32 25.65 5.32
C ILE A 145 13.24 26.64 6.05
N GLY A 146 13.66 27.70 5.36
CA GLY A 146 14.52 28.76 5.91
C GLY A 146 16.02 28.59 5.65
N TYR A 147 16.48 27.44 5.14
CA TYR A 147 17.91 27.20 4.89
C TYR A 147 18.38 27.60 3.48
N SER A 148 17.48 27.92 2.54
CA SER A 148 17.87 28.30 1.18
C SER A 148 16.81 29.18 0.47
N TYR A 149 17.28 30.05 -0.43
CA TYR A 149 16.42 30.82 -1.34
C TYR A 149 15.62 29.86 -2.25
N GLY A 150 14.29 29.96 -2.22
CA GLY A 150 13.39 29.22 -3.14
C GLY A 150 12.49 28.16 -2.51
N TYR A 151 12.61 27.88 -1.21
CA TYR A 151 11.64 27.04 -0.51
C TYR A 151 10.35 27.82 -0.25
N VAL A 152 9.22 27.26 -0.71
CA VAL A 152 7.88 27.78 -0.43
C VAL A 152 7.24 27.01 0.73
N ASN A 153 6.49 27.72 1.57
CA ASN A 153 5.63 27.07 2.54
C ASN A 153 4.54 26.29 1.79
N ASN A 154 4.32 25.03 2.16
CA ASN A 154 3.29 24.15 1.61
C ASN A 154 3.31 24.04 0.07
N PRO A 155 4.31 23.36 -0.52
CA PRO A 155 4.37 23.15 -1.96
C PRO A 155 3.12 22.41 -2.46
N THR A 156 2.61 22.83 -3.61
CA THR A 156 1.48 22.17 -4.27
C THR A 156 2.00 21.02 -5.12
N PHE A 157 1.45 19.82 -4.91
CA PHE A 157 1.77 18.65 -5.72
C PHE A 157 0.83 18.57 -6.90
N HIS A 158 1.39 18.59 -8.11
CA HIS A 158 0.60 18.37 -9.32
C HIS A 158 0.37 16.88 -9.51
N LYS A 159 1.45 16.08 -9.54
CA LYS A 159 1.39 14.62 -9.73
C LYS A 159 2.58 13.93 -9.07
N ILE A 160 2.35 12.72 -8.58
CA ILE A 160 3.41 11.77 -8.21
C ILE A 160 3.41 10.64 -9.24
N ILE A 161 4.57 10.41 -9.86
CA ILE A 161 4.72 9.40 -10.90
C ILE A 161 5.71 8.34 -10.42
N ARG A 162 5.25 7.10 -10.35
CA ARG A 162 6.11 5.96 -10.12
C ARG A 162 6.86 5.61 -11.39
N LEU A 163 8.18 5.54 -11.28
CA LEU A 163 9.05 4.95 -12.29
C LEU A 163 9.16 3.45 -12.02
N GLN A 164 8.77 2.64 -13.01
CA GLN A 164 8.98 1.20 -12.98
C GLN A 164 10.00 0.85 -14.05
N TYR A 165 11.26 0.76 -13.65
CA TYR A 165 12.36 0.46 -14.57
C TYR A 165 12.36 -1.01 -15.01
N PRO A 166 12.77 -1.33 -16.25
CA PRO A 166 13.00 -2.70 -16.67
C PRO A 166 14.15 -3.35 -15.90
N SER A 167 14.24 -4.68 -15.97
CA SER A 167 15.32 -5.46 -15.34
C SER A 167 16.71 -5.06 -15.84
N SER A 168 16.83 -4.64 -17.11
CA SER A 168 18.09 -4.13 -17.70
C SER A 168 18.66 -2.90 -16.97
N ILE A 169 17.82 -2.13 -16.27
CA ILE A 169 18.25 -0.99 -15.44
C ILE A 169 18.29 -1.39 -13.96
N THR A 170 17.27 -2.13 -13.51
CA THR A 170 17.11 -2.51 -12.10
C THR A 170 18.21 -3.47 -11.63
N ASN A 171 18.73 -4.34 -12.50
CA ASN A 171 19.79 -5.27 -12.13
C ASN A 171 21.11 -4.54 -11.85
N ALA A 172 21.50 -3.57 -12.69
CA ALA A 172 22.70 -2.76 -12.44
C ALA A 172 22.63 -2.01 -11.10
N PHE A 173 21.45 -1.51 -10.73
CA PHE A 173 21.22 -0.94 -9.40
C PHE A 173 21.38 -1.99 -8.29
N ARG A 174 20.80 -3.18 -8.44
CA ARG A 174 20.84 -4.25 -7.43
C ARG A 174 22.26 -4.77 -7.21
N ASP A 175 23.04 -4.94 -8.28
CA ASP A 175 24.42 -5.38 -8.20
C ASP A 175 25.26 -4.37 -7.41
N HIS A 176 25.08 -3.08 -7.69
CA HIS A 176 25.72 -2.02 -6.92
C HIS A 176 25.25 -1.96 -5.47
N GLN A 177 23.94 -2.10 -5.24
CA GLN A 177 23.39 -2.15 -3.89
C GLN A 177 23.99 -3.30 -3.09
N ALA A 178 24.18 -4.48 -3.70
CA ALA A 178 24.83 -5.62 -3.07
C ALA A 178 26.29 -5.31 -2.70
N GLN A 179 27.04 -4.66 -3.59
CA GLN A 179 28.42 -4.21 -3.32
C GLN A 179 28.47 -3.23 -2.14
N ILE A 180 27.65 -2.18 -2.15
CA ILE A 180 27.59 -1.19 -1.06
C ILE A 180 27.13 -1.84 0.24
N THR A 181 26.21 -2.81 0.19
CA THR A 181 25.78 -3.56 1.38
C THR A 181 26.93 -4.36 1.97
N ALA A 182 27.74 -5.02 1.12
CA ALA A 182 28.89 -5.79 1.58
C ALA A 182 29.99 -4.90 2.17
N SER A 183 30.22 -3.70 1.60
CA SER A 183 31.28 -2.79 2.04
C SER A 183 30.90 -1.89 3.22
N TYR A 184 29.64 -1.43 3.29
CA TYR A 184 29.21 -0.37 4.19
C TYR A 184 27.93 -0.70 4.98
N GLY A 185 27.37 -1.89 4.78
CA GLY A 185 26.16 -2.34 5.45
C GLY A 185 24.85 -1.88 4.80
N ASN A 186 23.77 -2.54 5.20
CA ASN A 186 22.45 -2.39 4.59
C ASN A 186 21.84 -0.99 4.76
N ALA A 187 22.14 -0.30 5.87
CA ALA A 187 21.61 1.03 6.14
C ALA A 187 22.10 2.07 5.13
N VAL A 188 23.39 2.01 4.76
CA VAL A 188 24.00 2.90 3.77
C VAL A 188 23.46 2.58 2.37
N ALA A 189 23.38 1.29 2.01
CA ALA A 189 22.95 0.83 0.70
C ALA A 189 21.48 1.12 0.35
N ASN A 190 20.64 1.45 1.33
CA ASN A 190 19.19 1.65 1.14
C ASN A 190 18.72 3.08 1.47
N GLN A 191 19.65 4.04 1.57
CA GLN A 191 19.27 5.43 1.80
C GLN A 191 18.47 5.98 0.61
N LYS A 192 17.23 6.40 0.87
CA LYS A 192 16.42 7.12 -0.09
C LYS A 192 16.80 8.60 -0.05
N ARG A 193 17.00 9.20 -1.22
CA ARG A 193 17.40 10.60 -1.36
C ARG A 193 16.50 11.32 -2.36
N TRP A 194 16.41 12.64 -2.21
CA TRP A 194 15.75 13.51 -3.18
C TRP A 194 16.76 13.97 -4.23
N HIS A 195 16.34 13.97 -5.49
CA HIS A 195 17.16 14.44 -6.60
C HIS A 195 16.35 15.44 -7.43
N GLY A 196 16.76 16.71 -7.39
CA GLY A 196 16.23 17.75 -8.26
C GLY A 196 16.99 17.79 -9.58
N THR A 197 16.29 17.99 -10.69
CA THR A 197 16.90 18.14 -12.01
C THR A 197 16.18 19.25 -12.79
N LYS A 198 16.87 19.91 -13.71
CA LYS A 198 16.27 20.99 -14.53
C LYS A 198 15.27 20.38 -15.53
N GLN A 199 14.07 20.95 -15.59
CA GLN A 199 13.11 20.63 -16.64
C GLN A 199 13.47 21.39 -17.92
N GLN A 200 14.15 20.71 -18.85
CA GLN A 200 14.59 21.28 -20.14
C GLN A 200 13.64 20.91 -21.29
N CYS A 201 12.45 20.40 -20.99
CA CYS A 201 11.44 20.03 -21.97
C CYS A 201 10.02 20.18 -21.42
N ALA A 202 9.04 20.26 -22.33
CA ALA A 202 7.65 20.08 -21.96
C ALA A 202 7.41 18.62 -21.56
N LEU A 203 6.98 18.40 -20.32
CA LEU A 203 6.59 17.07 -19.86
C LEU A 203 5.18 16.74 -20.34
N GLY A 204 4.98 15.51 -20.80
CA GLY A 204 3.66 15.03 -21.22
C GLY A 204 2.68 14.91 -20.05
N ASN A 205 1.39 14.86 -20.36
CA ASN A 205 0.30 15.02 -19.39
C ASN A 205 -0.31 13.71 -18.82
N ARG A 206 0.25 12.52 -19.12
CA ARG A 206 -0.27 11.21 -18.65
C ARG A 206 0.83 10.15 -18.42
N ASN A 207 0.79 9.03 -19.15
CA ASN A 207 1.72 7.90 -19.05
C ASN A 207 2.94 8.05 -19.98
N ASN A 208 3.01 9.13 -20.74
CA ASN A 208 4.13 9.45 -21.63
C ASN A 208 4.71 10.81 -21.23
N MET A 209 5.26 10.88 -20.03
CA MET A 209 5.88 12.10 -19.49
C MET A 209 7.01 12.61 -20.39
N CYS A 210 7.62 11.72 -21.16
CA CYS A 210 8.86 11.98 -21.88
C CYS A 210 8.76 11.65 -23.37
N PRO A 211 8.22 12.56 -24.19
CA PRO A 211 8.15 12.37 -25.63
C PRO A 211 9.56 12.52 -26.24
N LYS A 212 10.30 11.41 -26.37
CA LYS A 212 11.53 11.22 -27.17
C LYS A 212 12.60 12.34 -27.16
N SER A 213 12.59 13.26 -26.19
CA SER A 213 13.58 14.35 -26.12
C SER A 213 14.85 13.83 -25.47
N ILE A 214 15.96 13.90 -26.22
CA ILE A 214 17.29 13.47 -25.78
C ILE A 214 17.97 14.53 -24.89
N ARG A 215 17.55 15.80 -24.96
CA ARG A 215 18.17 16.92 -24.21
C ARG A 215 17.50 17.23 -22.88
N CYS A 216 16.53 16.42 -22.47
CA CYS A 216 15.78 16.67 -21.24
C CYS A 216 16.28 15.77 -20.12
N GLY A 217 16.94 16.36 -19.11
CA GLY A 217 17.50 15.63 -17.96
C GLY A 217 16.49 14.69 -17.28
N VAL A 218 15.28 15.18 -16.99
CA VAL A 218 14.17 14.37 -16.43
C VAL A 218 13.89 13.13 -17.29
N CYS A 219 13.90 13.29 -18.62
CA CYS A 219 13.58 12.21 -19.55
C CYS A 219 14.74 11.26 -19.81
N GLY A 220 15.97 11.75 -19.79
CA GLY A 220 17.16 10.91 -19.74
C GLY A 220 17.13 10.01 -18.51
N ILE A 221 16.97 10.59 -17.31
CA ILE A 221 16.87 9.85 -16.06
C ILE A 221 15.73 8.83 -16.12
N THR A 222 14.54 9.23 -16.58
CA THR A 222 13.39 8.34 -16.68
C THR A 222 13.62 7.12 -17.58
N ARG A 223 14.29 7.30 -18.73
CA ARG A 223 14.52 6.20 -19.67
C ARG A 223 15.70 5.34 -19.28
N GLU A 224 16.75 5.96 -18.78
CA GLU A 224 18.08 5.36 -18.71
C GLU A 224 18.58 5.19 -17.27
N GLY A 225 17.87 5.73 -16.27
CA GLY A 225 18.35 5.87 -14.91
C GLY A 225 19.32 7.05 -14.78
N LEU A 226 19.77 7.32 -13.55
CA LEU A 226 20.77 8.37 -13.33
C LEU A 226 22.14 7.90 -13.85
N ALA A 227 22.65 8.51 -14.91
CA ALA A 227 24.04 8.38 -15.32
C ALA A 227 24.84 9.51 -14.66
N LEU A 228 25.81 9.18 -13.80
CA LEU A 228 26.74 10.16 -13.28
C LEU A 228 27.65 10.60 -14.43
N GLY A 229 27.66 11.89 -14.73
CA GLY A 229 28.53 12.45 -15.77
C GLY A 229 30.02 12.29 -15.42
N HIS A 230 30.82 12.07 -16.47
CA HIS A 230 32.28 11.99 -16.57
C HIS A 230 33.04 10.71 -16.21
N ASP A 231 32.45 9.73 -15.54
CA ASP A 231 33.08 8.41 -15.43
C ASP A 231 32.11 7.33 -15.89
N ARG A 232 32.48 6.63 -16.97
CA ARG A 232 31.78 5.46 -17.54
C ARG A 232 31.73 4.25 -16.57
N MET A 233 31.86 4.46 -15.26
CA MET A 233 32.22 3.43 -14.29
C MET A 233 31.21 3.24 -13.14
N TYR A 234 30.10 3.99 -13.07
CA TYR A 234 29.14 3.81 -11.97
C TYR A 234 27.65 3.73 -12.42
N PRO A 235 26.85 2.83 -11.80
CA PRO A 235 25.56 2.40 -12.35
C PRO A 235 24.37 3.27 -11.96
N LYS A 236 23.30 3.01 -12.71
CA LYS A 236 21.99 3.67 -12.75
C LYS A 236 21.28 3.60 -11.39
N VAL A 237 20.91 4.75 -10.82
CA VAL A 237 20.15 4.82 -9.56
C VAL A 237 18.64 4.73 -9.82
N LEU A 238 17.91 3.92 -9.04
CA LEU A 238 16.44 3.89 -9.05
C LEU A 238 15.88 5.13 -8.36
N GLY A 239 15.18 5.98 -9.12
CA GLY A 239 14.48 7.17 -8.61
C GLY A 239 12.96 7.01 -8.60
N VAL A 240 12.29 7.73 -7.70
CA VAL A 240 10.89 8.12 -7.86
C VAL A 240 10.90 9.57 -8.35
N SER A 241 10.23 9.85 -9.47
CA SER A 241 10.09 11.23 -9.95
C SER A 241 8.84 11.85 -9.35
N ILE A 242 9.05 12.84 -8.50
CA ILE A 242 7.99 13.76 -8.08
C ILE A 242 8.04 14.95 -9.05
N VAL A 243 6.92 15.22 -9.72
CA VAL A 243 6.79 16.43 -10.55
C VAL A 243 6.12 17.49 -9.68
N LEU A 244 6.90 18.49 -9.31
CA LEU A 244 6.42 19.68 -8.60
C LEU A 244 6.37 20.83 -9.58
N GLU A 245 5.27 21.58 -9.57
CA GLU A 245 5.24 22.91 -10.14
C GLU A 245 5.35 23.86 -8.95
N THR A 246 6.48 24.56 -8.84
CA THR A 246 6.51 25.75 -8.01
C THR A 246 5.91 26.86 -8.88
N SER A 247 4.79 27.42 -8.46
CA SER A 247 4.09 28.53 -9.15
C SER A 247 4.86 29.86 -9.13
N LYS A 248 6.19 29.81 -9.03
CA LYS A 248 7.11 30.89 -9.34
C LYS A 248 8.20 30.33 -10.26
N LYS A 249 8.16 30.75 -11.53
CA LYS A 249 9.30 30.67 -12.45
C LYS A 249 10.52 31.25 -11.73
N ILE A 250 11.49 30.42 -11.39
CA ILE A 250 12.83 30.90 -11.03
C ILE A 250 13.74 30.48 -12.17
N SER A 251 13.90 31.41 -13.11
CA SER A 251 15.01 31.41 -14.06
C SER A 251 16.29 31.63 -13.26
N ILE A 252 17.24 30.71 -13.32
CA ILE A 252 18.61 30.95 -12.88
C ILE A 252 19.50 30.65 -14.09
N SER A 253 20.07 31.75 -14.61
CA SER A 253 21.14 31.82 -15.61
C SER A 253 22.29 30.87 -15.29
#